data_AF-A0A3C0ZZQ6-F1
#
_entry.id   AF-A0A3C0ZZQ6-F1
#
_cell.length_a   1.000
_cell.length_b   1.000
_cell.length_c   1.000
_cell.angle_alpha   90.00
_cell.angle_beta   90.00
_cell.angle_gamma   90.00
#
_symmetry.space_group_name_H-M   'P 1'
#
loop_
_entity.id
_entity.type
_entity.pdbx_description
1 polymer ?
#
loop_
_entity_poly.entity_id
_entity_poly.type
_entity_poly.pdbx_seq_one_letter_code
_entity_poly.pdbx_strand_id
1 'polypeptide(L)'
;PSMPLFGFSFCLNADLDRFTYYGKGPAENYSDRNRGARLGIFESSVRDNMSPYLVPQECGNRTGVRWAEVTDRFGRGLRFSAGKAQGLKETETVSRPGMENIDKESAVAGAVGAYREHPCMEFSALPYTPQELENAGHSYELPPVHYTHVRCCLMQMGVGGDDSWGAPTLPQYCLPADRPLHFEVVVEGI
;
A
#
# COMPACT_ATOMS: atom_id res chain seq x y z
N PRO A 1 11.29 -1.81 -16.57
CA PRO A 1 10.97 -2.74 -15.44
C PRO A 1 9.67 -2.26 -14.79
N SER A 2 8.83 -3.17 -14.28
CA SER A 2 7.66 -2.79 -13.48
C SER A 2 8.11 -2.25 -12.13
N MET A 3 7.37 -1.26 -11.61
CA MET A 3 7.64 -0.68 -10.30
C MET A 3 6.79 -1.41 -9.24
N PRO A 4 7.40 -1.98 -8.19
CA PRO A 4 6.67 -2.76 -7.20
C PRO A 4 5.74 -1.92 -6.33
N LEU A 5 6.19 -0.71 -5.97
CA LEU A 5 5.52 0.18 -5.03
C LEU A 5 6.03 1.60 -5.23
N PHE A 6 5.16 2.59 -5.02
CA PHE A 6 5.53 4.01 -4.99
C PHE A 6 4.98 4.67 -3.73
N GLY A 7 5.85 5.14 -2.84
CA GLY A 7 5.47 5.63 -1.51
C GLY A 7 6.62 6.02 -0.61
N PHE A 8 6.30 6.26 0.65
CA PHE A 8 7.23 6.58 1.74
C PHE A 8 7.27 5.45 2.78
N SER A 9 8.45 5.23 3.33
CA SER A 9 8.68 4.33 4.46
C SER A 9 9.24 5.12 5.63
N PHE A 10 8.66 4.94 6.81
CA PHE A 10 9.04 5.59 8.06
C PHE A 10 9.49 4.54 9.06
N CYS A 11 10.55 4.84 9.80
CA CYS A 11 11.06 4.02 10.89
C CYS A 11 10.71 4.70 12.22
N LEU A 12 9.76 4.13 12.96
CA LEU A 12 9.27 4.65 14.23
C LEU A 12 9.79 3.78 15.39
N ASN A 13 9.76 4.32 16.61
CA ASN A 13 10.09 3.54 17.80
C ASN A 13 9.13 2.34 17.94
N ALA A 14 9.64 1.16 18.33
CA ALA A 14 8.83 -0.04 18.56
C ALA A 14 7.72 0.12 19.60
N ASP A 15 7.80 1.11 20.50
CA ASP A 15 6.73 1.45 21.43
C ASP A 15 5.45 1.93 20.72
N LEU A 16 5.55 2.39 19.47
CA LEU A 16 4.39 2.72 18.62
C LEU A 16 3.90 1.43 17.94
N ASP A 17 3.26 0.56 18.72
CA ASP A 17 2.89 -0.80 18.32
C ASP A 17 1.40 -1.00 18.02
N ARG A 18 0.59 0.06 18.17
CA ARG A 18 -0.85 0.05 17.87
C ARG A 18 -1.16 0.95 16.71
N PHE A 19 -2.13 0.57 15.90
CA PHE A 19 -2.65 1.46 14.88
C PHE A 19 -4.16 1.34 14.68
N THR A 20 -4.76 2.49 14.40
CA THR A 20 -6.17 2.62 14.03
C THR A 20 -6.22 3.26 12.66
N TYR A 21 -7.05 2.76 11.76
CA TYR A 21 -7.15 3.30 10.41
C TYR A 21 -8.58 3.31 9.90
N TYR A 22 -8.86 4.28 9.02
CA TYR A 22 -10.08 4.31 8.23
C TYR A 22 -9.80 3.90 6.79
N GLY A 23 -10.18 2.68 6.42
CA GLY A 23 -9.88 2.11 5.10
C GLY A 23 -10.51 0.73 4.88
N LYS A 24 -10.01 -0.04 3.91
CA LYS A 24 -10.48 -1.41 3.67
C LYS A 24 -9.84 -2.39 4.66
N GLY A 25 -10.68 -3.16 5.34
CA GLY A 25 -10.26 -4.15 6.35
C GLY A 25 -11.37 -5.12 6.74
N PRO A 26 -11.22 -5.87 7.86
CA PRO A 26 -10.08 -5.88 8.78
C PRO A 26 -8.93 -6.81 8.35
N ALA A 27 -9.08 -7.59 7.27
CA ALA A 27 -8.02 -8.45 6.73
C ALA A 27 -7.12 -7.71 5.73
N GLU A 28 -5.88 -8.17 5.56
CA GLU A 28 -4.96 -7.61 4.55
C GLU A 28 -5.58 -7.69 3.15
N ASN A 29 -5.28 -6.70 2.31
CA ASN A 29 -5.83 -6.60 0.97
C ASN A 29 -4.89 -5.86 0.02
N TYR A 30 -5.02 -6.16 -1.28
CA TYR A 30 -4.18 -5.63 -2.36
C TYR A 30 -5.06 -5.13 -3.51
N SER A 31 -4.47 -4.41 -4.47
CA SER A 31 -5.22 -3.79 -5.59
C SER A 31 -6.07 -4.80 -6.38
N ASP A 32 -5.55 -6.02 -6.57
CA ASP A 32 -6.20 -7.16 -7.23
C ASP A 32 -7.02 -8.06 -6.29
N ARG A 33 -6.82 -7.94 -4.97
CA ARG A 33 -7.47 -8.76 -3.94
C ARG A 33 -8.08 -7.91 -2.82
N ASN A 34 -9.05 -7.04 -3.16
CA ASN A 34 -9.74 -6.19 -2.18
C ASN A 34 -11.29 -6.19 -2.26
N ARG A 35 -11.91 -6.93 -3.18
CA ARG A 35 -13.38 -6.93 -3.36
C ARG A 35 -14.14 -7.48 -2.14
N GLY A 36 -13.51 -8.34 -1.34
CA GLY A 36 -14.09 -8.87 -0.10
C GLY A 36 -13.91 -7.98 1.13
N ALA A 37 -13.11 -6.90 1.04
CA ALA A 37 -12.81 -6.04 2.18
C ALA A 37 -13.87 -4.94 2.33
N ARG A 38 -14.24 -4.62 3.59
CA ARG A 38 -15.23 -3.59 3.90
C ARG A 38 -14.54 -2.28 4.25
N LEU A 39 -15.14 -1.16 3.88
CA LEU A 39 -14.69 0.16 4.32
C LEU A 39 -15.18 0.40 5.76
N GLY A 40 -14.26 0.74 6.66
CA GLY A 40 -14.58 0.96 8.07
C GLY A 40 -13.38 1.45 8.87
N ILE A 41 -13.61 1.72 10.15
CA ILE A 41 -12.54 2.02 11.11
C ILE A 41 -12.16 0.71 11.80
N PHE A 42 -10.88 0.39 11.77
CA PHE A 42 -10.34 -0.84 12.37
C PHE A 42 -9.12 -0.50 13.22
N GLU A 43 -8.92 -1.27 14.28
CA GLU A 43 -7.76 -1.21 15.17
C GLU A 43 -7.01 -2.53 15.11
N SER A 44 -5.68 -2.48 15.16
CA SER A 44 -4.81 -3.65 15.24
C SER A 44 -3.46 -3.29 15.87
N SER A 45 -2.65 -4.31 16.15
CA SER A 45 -1.25 -4.12 16.54
C SER A 45 -0.34 -4.37 15.36
N VAL A 46 0.85 -3.77 15.38
CA VAL A 46 1.92 -3.98 14.39
C VAL A 46 2.27 -5.47 14.28
N ARG A 47 2.24 -6.18 15.41
CA ARG A 47 2.48 -7.63 15.47
C ARG A 47 1.35 -8.43 14.84
N ASP A 48 0.10 -8.10 15.14
CA ASP A 48 -1.07 -8.83 14.62
C ASP A 48 -1.35 -8.53 13.13
N ASN A 49 -0.76 -7.45 12.61
CA ASN A 49 -0.83 -7.12 11.18
C ASN A 49 0.10 -8.00 10.32
N MET A 50 1.05 -8.71 10.92
CA MET A 50 1.87 -9.71 10.22
C MET A 50 1.03 -10.95 9.91
N SER A 51 0.90 -11.28 8.64
CA SER A 51 0.28 -12.53 8.22
C SER A 51 1.22 -13.73 8.52
N PRO A 52 0.72 -14.82 9.12
CA PRO A 52 1.55 -15.96 9.52
C PRO A 52 1.86 -16.88 8.32
N TYR A 53 2.46 -16.33 7.27
CA TYR A 53 2.95 -17.11 6.13
C TYR A 53 4.07 -18.06 6.58
N LEU A 54 4.14 -19.24 5.97
CA LEU A 54 5.16 -20.25 6.29
C LEU A 54 6.57 -19.71 6.04
N VAL A 55 6.75 -19.06 4.88
CA VAL A 55 7.95 -18.29 4.51
C VAL A 55 7.58 -16.81 4.65
N PRO A 56 8.28 -16.03 5.50
CA PRO A 56 8.07 -14.59 5.64
C PRO A 56 8.09 -13.88 4.29
N GLN A 57 7.06 -13.08 4.04
CA GLN A 57 6.82 -12.41 2.75
C GLN A 57 6.09 -11.08 3.00
N GLU A 58 5.98 -10.29 1.93
CA GLU A 58 5.20 -9.05 1.92
C GLU A 58 3.76 -9.27 2.40
N CYS A 59 3.34 -8.54 3.43
CA CYS A 59 2.05 -8.76 4.09
C CYS A 59 1.49 -7.49 4.77
N GLY A 60 0.26 -7.60 5.28
CA GLY A 60 -0.32 -6.57 6.16
C GLY A 60 -0.69 -5.27 5.46
N ASN A 61 -0.82 -5.27 4.12
CA ASN A 61 -1.24 -4.11 3.35
C ASN A 61 -2.74 -3.81 3.52
N ARG A 62 -3.09 -2.52 3.50
CA ARG A 62 -4.45 -1.97 3.62
C ARG A 62 -4.69 -0.99 2.48
N THR A 63 -5.62 -1.28 1.58
CA THR A 63 -5.97 -0.37 0.48
C THR A 63 -7.07 0.63 0.85
N GLY A 64 -7.11 1.77 0.16
CA GLY A 64 -8.17 2.77 0.33
C GLY A 64 -8.19 3.43 1.71
N VAL A 65 -7.02 3.51 2.37
CA VAL A 65 -6.87 4.13 3.68
C VAL A 65 -6.88 5.64 3.53
N ARG A 66 -7.82 6.30 4.21
CA ARG A 66 -7.94 7.77 4.20
C ARG A 66 -7.02 8.39 5.25
N TRP A 67 -6.97 7.77 6.41
CA TRP A 67 -6.05 8.10 7.48
C TRP A 67 -5.70 6.85 8.30
N ALA A 68 -4.52 6.85 8.88
CA ALA A 68 -4.05 5.86 9.85
C ALA A 68 -3.32 6.58 10.99
N GLU A 69 -3.55 6.16 12.22
CA GLU A 69 -2.90 6.65 13.42
C GLU A 69 -2.08 5.51 13.98
N VAL A 70 -0.80 5.75 14.25
CA VAL A 70 0.12 4.78 14.87
C VAL A 70 0.55 5.35 16.20
N THR A 71 0.24 4.66 17.29
CA THR A 71 0.32 5.18 18.65
C THR A 71 1.01 4.22 19.61
N ASP A 72 1.53 4.79 20.68
CA ASP A 72 1.99 4.05 21.85
C ASP A 72 0.82 3.67 22.78
N ARG A 73 1.14 2.94 23.85
CA ARG A 73 0.16 2.55 24.89
C ARG A 73 -0.51 3.72 25.63
N PHE A 74 0.01 4.94 25.50
CA PHE A 74 -0.52 6.15 26.11
C PHE A 74 -1.33 7.01 25.11
N GLY A 75 -1.49 6.54 23.87
CA GLY A 75 -2.22 7.23 22.81
C GLY A 75 -1.40 8.32 22.09
N ARG A 76 -0.09 8.43 22.35
CA ARG A 76 0.79 9.40 21.69
C ARG A 76 1.34 8.79 20.42
N GLY A 77 1.44 9.55 19.35
CA GLY A 77 1.97 9.00 18.10
C GLY A 77 1.88 9.93 16.90
N LEU A 78 1.69 9.31 15.75
CA LEU A 78 1.62 9.99 14.46
C LEU A 78 0.36 9.58 13.71
N ARG A 79 -0.29 10.57 13.12
CA ARG A 79 -1.35 10.38 12.13
C ARG A 79 -0.77 10.58 10.74
N PHE A 80 -1.08 9.64 9.86
CA PHE A 80 -0.77 9.65 8.43
C PHE A 80 -2.07 9.80 7.67
N SER A 81 -2.11 10.71 6.70
CA SER A 81 -3.24 10.85 5.78
C SER A 81 -2.76 11.15 4.38
N ALA A 82 -3.55 10.74 3.39
CA ALA A 82 -3.29 11.10 2.00
C ALA A 82 -3.56 12.59 1.80
N GLY A 83 -2.57 13.31 1.26
CA GLY A 83 -2.74 14.69 0.84
C GLY A 83 -3.71 14.80 -0.34
N LYS A 84 -4.14 16.02 -0.67
CA LYS A 84 -4.97 16.23 -1.85
C LYS A 84 -4.14 15.89 -3.08
N ALA A 85 -4.56 14.90 -3.87
CA ALA A 85 -3.95 14.64 -5.16
C ALA A 85 -4.06 15.90 -6.04
N GLN A 86 -3.01 16.71 -6.11
CA GLN A 86 -2.94 17.76 -7.11
C GLN A 86 -2.88 17.06 -8.47
N GLY A 87 -3.91 17.32 -9.27
CA GLY A 87 -4.35 16.45 -10.35
C GLY A 87 -3.22 15.91 -11.22
N LEU A 88 -3.31 14.60 -11.50
CA LEU A 88 -2.76 14.06 -12.74
C LEU A 88 -3.35 14.92 -13.86
N LYS A 89 -2.59 15.90 -14.37
CA LYS A 89 -2.93 16.58 -15.61
C LYS A 89 -2.90 15.49 -16.67
N GLU A 90 -4.03 15.24 -17.33
CA GLU A 90 -4.05 14.43 -18.53
C GLU A 90 -2.95 14.98 -19.45
N THR A 91 -1.89 14.19 -19.64
CA THR A 91 -0.95 14.46 -20.72
C THR A 91 -1.77 14.39 -21.99
N GLU A 92 -1.87 15.53 -22.69
CA GLU A 92 -2.61 15.69 -23.94
C GLU A 92 -2.41 14.45 -24.82
N THR A 93 -3.52 13.79 -25.14
CA THR A 93 -3.56 12.65 -26.06
C THR A 93 -3.00 13.11 -27.40
N VAL A 94 -1.75 12.75 -27.72
CA VAL A 94 -1.24 12.87 -29.09
C VAL A 94 -1.96 11.80 -29.91
N SER A 95 -3.08 12.17 -30.52
CA SER A 95 -3.83 11.31 -31.43
C SER A 95 -2.94 10.95 -32.63
N ARG A 96 -2.42 9.72 -32.66
CA ARG A 96 -1.93 9.11 -33.90
C ARG A 96 -3.09 8.36 -34.55
N PRO A 97 -3.53 8.73 -35.77
CA PRO A 97 -4.63 8.04 -36.42
C PRO A 97 -4.20 6.64 -36.90
N GLY A 98 -4.98 5.60 -36.56
CA GLY A 98 -4.91 4.30 -37.22
C GLY A 98 -4.62 3.05 -36.38
N MET A 99 -4.72 3.11 -35.05
CA MET A 99 -4.56 1.92 -34.20
C MET A 99 -5.80 1.73 -33.32
N GLU A 100 -6.44 0.57 -33.41
CA GLU A 100 -7.57 0.22 -32.55
C GLU A 100 -7.14 0.29 -31.08
N ASN A 101 -7.79 1.18 -30.33
CA ASN A 101 -7.51 1.41 -28.92
C ASN A 101 -7.98 0.19 -28.12
N ILE A 102 -7.04 -0.65 -27.69
CA ILE A 102 -7.30 -1.61 -26.62
C ILE A 102 -7.21 -0.82 -25.31
N ASP A 103 -8.29 -0.86 -24.54
CA ASP A 103 -8.63 -0.08 -23.33
C ASP A 103 -7.68 -0.24 -22.13
N LYS A 104 -6.36 -0.15 -22.35
CA LYS A 104 -5.31 -0.33 -21.33
C LYS A 104 -5.23 0.82 -20.32
N GLU A 105 -5.88 1.96 -20.60
CA GLU A 105 -5.90 3.13 -19.71
C GLU A 105 -6.92 3.03 -18.55
N SER A 106 -7.90 2.13 -18.64
CA SER A 106 -9.11 2.16 -17.81
C SER A 106 -8.89 1.85 -16.32
N ALA A 107 -7.97 0.94 -15.97
CA ALA A 107 -7.88 0.48 -14.58
C ALA A 107 -6.89 1.28 -13.70
N VAL A 108 -5.77 1.74 -14.27
CA VAL A 108 -4.86 2.66 -13.58
C VAL A 108 -5.54 4.01 -13.43
N ALA A 109 -6.26 4.50 -14.45
CA ALA A 109 -7.09 5.69 -14.35
C ALA A 109 -8.28 5.50 -13.38
N GLY A 110 -8.80 4.27 -13.23
CA GLY A 110 -9.86 3.95 -12.26
C GLY A 110 -9.36 3.94 -10.80
N ALA A 111 -8.19 3.36 -10.54
CA ALA A 111 -7.56 3.41 -9.22
C ALA A 111 -7.11 4.84 -8.88
N VAL A 112 -6.37 5.50 -9.78
CA VAL A 112 -5.95 6.92 -9.67
C VAL A 112 -7.15 7.87 -9.65
N GLY A 113 -8.24 7.52 -10.32
CA GLY A 113 -9.49 8.29 -10.39
C GLY A 113 -10.37 8.14 -9.15
N ALA A 114 -10.39 6.97 -8.51
CA ALA A 114 -11.06 6.80 -7.20
C ALA A 114 -10.41 7.66 -6.10
N TYR A 115 -9.09 7.90 -6.19
CA TYR A 115 -8.36 8.83 -5.32
C TYR A 115 -8.70 10.32 -5.57
N ARG A 116 -9.44 10.67 -6.65
CA ARG A 116 -9.84 12.06 -6.95
C ARG A 116 -11.02 12.55 -6.12
N GLU A 117 -11.99 11.70 -5.77
CA GLU A 117 -13.15 12.11 -4.97
C GLU A 117 -12.86 12.07 -3.46
N HIS A 118 -12.02 11.13 -3.03
CA HIS A 118 -11.51 11.04 -1.66
C HIS A 118 -10.02 10.71 -1.69
N PRO A 119 -9.14 11.58 -1.15
CA PRO A 119 -7.73 11.24 -1.06
C PRO A 119 -7.57 10.03 -0.14
N CYS A 120 -6.96 8.99 -0.67
CA CYS A 120 -6.57 7.79 0.08
C CYS A 120 -5.18 7.32 -0.34
N MET A 121 -4.66 6.37 0.43
CA MET A 121 -3.36 5.73 0.27
C MET A 121 -3.50 4.25 0.58
N GLU A 122 -2.45 3.49 0.29
CA GLU A 122 -2.21 2.19 0.89
C GLU A 122 -1.34 2.34 2.14
N PHE A 123 -1.63 1.54 3.15
CA PHE A 123 -0.97 1.62 4.45
C PHE A 123 -0.56 0.23 4.95
N SER A 124 0.63 0.13 5.52
CA SER A 124 1.11 -1.05 6.23
C SER A 124 1.96 -0.62 7.42
N ALA A 125 1.80 -1.29 8.56
CA ALA A 125 2.66 -1.14 9.72
C ALA A 125 3.13 -2.53 10.15
N LEU A 126 4.44 -2.77 10.10
CA LEU A 126 5.05 -4.07 10.40
C LEU A 126 6.27 -3.90 11.30
N PRO A 127 6.66 -4.94 12.06
CA PRO A 127 7.85 -4.90 12.91
C PRO A 127 9.16 -5.08 12.12
N TYR A 128 9.07 -5.41 10.83
CA TYR A 128 10.21 -5.72 9.97
C TYR A 128 10.14 -4.94 8.65
N THR A 129 11.31 -4.67 8.08
CA THR A 129 11.45 -4.11 6.73
C THR A 129 11.17 -5.17 5.65
N PRO A 130 10.84 -4.75 4.41
CA PRO A 130 10.72 -5.69 3.28
C PRO A 130 11.99 -6.53 3.07
N GLN A 131 13.18 -5.93 3.25
CA GLN A 131 14.45 -6.63 3.10
C GLN A 131 14.65 -7.72 4.15
N GLU A 132 14.27 -7.47 5.41
CA GLU A 132 14.36 -8.48 6.47
C GLU A 132 13.38 -9.63 6.24
N LEU A 133 12.17 -9.33 5.75
CA LEU A 133 11.19 -10.35 5.37
C LEU A 133 11.70 -11.21 4.22
N GLU A 134 12.23 -10.59 3.15
CA GLU A 134 12.73 -11.30 1.97
C GLU A 134 13.96 -12.16 2.27
N ASN A 135 14.81 -11.73 3.20
CA ASN A 135 16.01 -12.48 3.59
C ASN A 135 15.72 -13.68 4.51
N ALA A 136 14.56 -13.73 5.17
CA ALA A 136 14.22 -14.78 6.13
C ALA A 136 13.50 -15.95 5.44
N GLY A 137 14.03 -17.17 5.58
CA GLY A 137 13.37 -18.38 5.10
C GLY A 137 12.26 -18.87 6.03
N HIS A 138 12.35 -18.51 7.32
CA HIS A 138 11.41 -18.92 8.36
C HIS A 138 11.17 -17.81 9.38
N SER A 139 10.02 -17.82 10.04
CA SER A 139 9.64 -16.77 11.01
C SER A 139 10.57 -16.62 12.21
N TYR A 140 11.27 -17.69 12.63
CA TYR A 140 12.23 -17.66 13.72
C TYR A 140 13.60 -17.07 13.33
N GLU A 141 13.85 -16.85 12.03
CA GLU A 141 15.06 -16.21 11.52
C GLU A 141 14.95 -14.68 11.50
N LEU A 142 13.76 -14.13 11.73
CA LEU A 142 13.52 -12.69 11.78
C LEU A 142 14.28 -12.06 12.96
N PRO A 143 14.85 -10.85 12.77
CA PRO A 143 15.63 -10.20 13.81
C PRO A 143 14.76 -9.80 15.01
N PRO A 144 15.35 -9.47 16.16
CA PRO A 144 14.62 -8.85 17.26
C PRO A 144 13.94 -7.55 16.82
N VAL A 145 12.72 -7.31 17.30
CA VAL A 145 11.95 -6.11 16.95
C VAL A 145 12.49 -4.89 17.69
N HIS A 146 12.99 -3.90 16.93
CA HIS A 146 13.50 -2.64 17.46
C HIS A 146 12.70 -1.41 16.98
N TYR A 147 11.91 -1.57 15.91
CA TYR A 147 11.20 -0.48 15.27
C TYR A 147 9.81 -0.92 14.79
N THR A 148 8.96 0.07 14.58
CA THR A 148 7.73 -0.07 13.78
C THR A 148 7.99 0.56 12.42
N HIS A 149 7.92 -0.25 11.37
CA HIS A 149 8.07 0.19 9.99
C HIS A 149 6.70 0.54 9.41
N VAL A 150 6.45 1.83 9.20
CA VAL A 150 5.21 2.34 8.60
C VAL A 150 5.45 2.65 7.13
N ARG A 151 4.65 2.08 6.25
CA ARG A 151 4.65 2.38 4.82
C ARG A 151 3.34 3.04 4.43
N CYS A 152 3.45 4.22 3.83
CA CYS A 152 2.32 4.94 3.22
C CYS A 152 2.62 5.04 1.73
N CYS A 153 1.74 4.48 0.90
CA CYS A 153 2.01 4.33 -0.54
C CYS A 153 0.85 4.85 -1.38
N LEU A 154 1.16 5.40 -2.55
CA LEU A 154 0.13 5.70 -3.55
C LEU A 154 -0.54 4.41 -4.00
N MET A 155 0.29 3.42 -4.29
CA MET A 155 -0.12 2.10 -4.76
C MET A 155 1.02 1.10 -4.56
N GLN A 156 0.65 -0.15 -4.30
CA GLN A 156 1.50 -1.32 -4.47
C GLN A 156 0.94 -2.17 -5.62
N MET A 157 1.83 -2.80 -6.39
CA MET A 157 1.37 -3.70 -7.44
C MET A 157 0.57 -4.87 -6.85
N GLY A 158 -0.39 -5.38 -7.63
CA GLY A 158 -1.15 -6.57 -7.26
C GLY A 158 -0.25 -7.79 -7.04
N VAL A 159 -0.75 -8.75 -6.26
CA VAL A 159 -0.04 -10.00 -5.93
C VAL A 159 0.06 -10.92 -7.15
N GLY A 160 -0.95 -10.92 -8.03
CA GLY A 160 -1.06 -11.84 -9.14
C GLY A 160 -1.49 -13.24 -8.68
N GLY A 161 -0.91 -14.28 -9.30
CA GLY A 161 -1.16 -15.68 -8.93
C GLY A 161 -2.04 -16.47 -9.90
N ASP A 162 -2.15 -16.07 -11.17
CA ASP A 162 -2.74 -16.92 -12.22
C ASP A 162 -1.96 -18.25 -12.34
N ASP A 163 -0.63 -18.19 -12.18
CA ASP A 163 0.23 -19.30 -11.82
C ASP A 163 1.37 -18.83 -10.91
N SER A 164 2.13 -19.78 -10.35
CA SER A 164 3.29 -19.50 -9.48
C SER A 164 4.63 -19.77 -10.17
N TRP A 165 4.66 -19.86 -11.51
CA TRP A 165 5.86 -20.22 -12.28
C TRP A 165 6.12 -19.31 -13.49
N GLY A 166 5.43 -18.19 -13.63
CA GLY A 166 5.80 -17.15 -14.60
C GLY A 166 4.73 -16.13 -14.96
N ALA A 167 3.46 -16.35 -14.63
CA ALA A 167 2.40 -15.40 -14.93
C ALA A 167 2.59 -14.10 -14.12
N PRO A 168 2.71 -12.94 -14.79
CA PRO A 168 2.86 -11.67 -14.10
C PRO A 168 1.52 -11.16 -13.56
N THR A 169 1.57 -10.23 -12.61
CA THR A 169 0.42 -9.42 -12.21
C THR A 169 -0.21 -8.76 -13.43
N LEU A 170 -1.55 -8.80 -13.52
CA LEU A 170 -2.27 -8.23 -14.65
C LEU A 170 -1.99 -6.72 -14.79
N PRO A 171 -1.85 -6.19 -16.02
CA PRO A 171 -1.42 -4.80 -16.24
C PRO A 171 -2.24 -3.74 -15.50
N GLN A 172 -3.54 -3.97 -15.30
CA GLN A 172 -4.43 -3.10 -14.54
C GLN A 172 -4.04 -2.88 -13.07
N TYR A 173 -3.27 -3.80 -12.50
CA TYR A 173 -2.83 -3.79 -11.10
C TYR A 173 -1.34 -3.47 -10.97
N CYS A 174 -0.69 -3.05 -12.06
CA CYS A 174 0.71 -2.63 -12.09
C CYS A 174 0.82 -1.10 -12.08
N LEU A 175 1.86 -0.59 -11.41
CA LEU A 175 2.16 0.84 -11.43
C LEU A 175 2.78 1.24 -12.78
N PRO A 176 2.41 2.41 -13.35
CA PRO A 176 3.06 2.92 -14.55
C PRO A 176 4.48 3.40 -14.20
N ALA A 177 5.46 2.96 -14.98
CA ALA A 177 6.87 3.31 -14.81
C ALA A 177 7.39 4.28 -15.89
N ASP A 178 6.51 4.71 -16.80
CA ASP A 178 6.79 5.51 -18.00
C ASP A 178 6.36 6.97 -17.89
N ARG A 179 5.78 7.37 -16.75
CA ARG A 179 5.30 8.74 -16.49
C ARG A 179 5.56 9.19 -15.05
N PRO A 180 5.63 10.50 -14.78
CA PRO A 180 5.75 11.02 -13.43
C PRO A 180 4.57 10.62 -12.54
N LEU A 181 4.87 10.27 -11.29
CA LEU A 181 3.88 10.02 -10.24
C LEU A 181 4.01 11.10 -9.16
N HIS A 182 2.87 11.56 -8.67
CA HIS A 182 2.78 12.50 -7.56
C HIS A 182 2.03 11.85 -6.42
N PHE A 183 2.61 11.90 -5.23
CA PHE A 183 2.01 11.37 -4.02
C PHE A 183 2.35 12.29 -2.86
N GLU A 184 1.34 12.65 -2.09
CA GLU A 184 1.45 13.52 -0.93
C GLU A 184 0.95 12.76 0.29
N VAL A 185 1.74 12.77 1.36
CA VAL A 185 1.37 12.23 2.66
C VAL A 185 1.52 13.36 3.67
N VAL A 186 0.47 13.59 4.44
CA VAL A 186 0.47 14.51 5.57
C VAL A 186 0.71 13.71 6.83
N VAL A 187 1.69 14.14 7.62
CA VAL A 187 2.07 13.51 8.90
C VAL A 187 1.90 14.54 10.01
N GLU A 188 1.10 14.19 11.02
CA GLU A 188 0.76 15.06 12.15
C GLU A 188 1.01 14.32 13.46
N GLY A 189 1.50 15.02 14.49
CA GLY A 189 1.64 14.46 15.83
C GLY A 189 0.29 14.43 16.56
N ILE A 190 0.05 13.36 17.34
CA ILE A 190 -1.14 13.17 18.18
C ILE A 190 -0.75 12.79 19.61
#